data_AF-A0A1B8UJE8-F1
#
_entry.id   AF-A0A1B8UJE8-F1
#
_cell.length_a   1.000
_cell.length_b   1.000
_cell.length_c   1.000
_cell.angle_alpha   90.00
_cell.angle_beta   90.00
_cell.angle_gamma   90.00
#
_symmetry.space_group_name_H-M   'P 1'
#
loop_
_entity.id
_entity.type
_entity.pdbx_description
1 polymer ?
#
loop_
_entity_poly.entity_id
_entity_poly.type
_entity_poly.pdbx_seq_one_letter_code
_entity_poly.pdbx_strand_id
1 'polypeptide(L)'
;MRFPLGWFVQLAEVSLAVYYKWCKKISEPNLRRLQEQLIEERIMAIYRLHVYFGYLRITVALKREGIHVNHKRVYRIMKKTWYSFCHSKETSLF
;
A
#
# COMPACT_ATOMS: atom_id res chain seq x y z
N MET A 1 29.86 -15.82 -17.10
CA MET A 1 29.44 -17.10 -16.47
C MET A 1 27.94 -17.05 -16.22
N ARG A 2 27.17 -18.05 -16.66
CA ARG A 2 25.71 -18.12 -16.45
C ARG A 2 25.42 -19.37 -15.63
N PHE A 3 25.10 -19.18 -14.35
CA PHE A 3 24.78 -20.29 -13.46
C PHE A 3 23.32 -20.71 -13.66
N PRO A 4 23.03 -22.02 -13.72
CA PRO A 4 21.66 -22.50 -13.87
C PRO A 4 20.86 -22.17 -12.60
N LEU A 5 19.61 -21.72 -12.78
CA LEU A 5 18.71 -21.31 -11.70
C LEU A 5 18.51 -22.41 -10.64
N GLY A 6 18.56 -23.68 -11.04
CA GLY A 6 18.47 -24.83 -10.13
C GLY A 6 19.56 -24.84 -9.06
N TRP A 7 20.74 -24.28 -9.34
CA TRP A 7 21.86 -24.22 -8.39
C TRP A 7 21.54 -23.31 -7.20
N PHE A 8 20.93 -22.16 -7.46
CA PHE A 8 20.49 -21.23 -6.41
C PHE A 8 19.32 -21.79 -5.60
N VAL A 9 18.37 -22.45 -6.26
CA VAL A 9 17.20 -23.04 -5.59
C VAL A 9 17.63 -24.19 -4.67
N GLN A 10 18.62 -24.99 -5.09
CA GLN A 10 19.21 -26.04 -4.28
C GLN A 10 20.00 -25.50 -3.08
N LEU A 11 20.77 -24.42 -3.27
CA LEU A 11 21.48 -23.73 -2.18
C LEU A 11 20.52 -23.14 -1.13
N ALA A 12 19.35 -22.67 -1.56
CA ALA A 12 18.35 -22.07 -0.70
C ALA A 12 17.35 -23.07 -0.08
N GLU A 13 17.53 -24.38 -0.29
CA GLU A 13 16.67 -25.47 0.19
C GLU A 13 15.16 -25.29 -0.13
N VAL A 14 14.84 -24.53 -1.18
CA VAL A 14 13.46 -24.33 -1.64
C VAL A 14 13.18 -25.20 -2.85
N SER A 15 11.92 -25.57 -3.06
CA SER A 15 11.53 -26.26 -4.29
C SER A 15 11.37 -25.28 -5.45
N LEU A 16 11.64 -25.75 -6.68
CA LEU A 16 11.44 -24.96 -7.91
C LEU A 16 10.00 -24.41 -7.99
N ALA A 17 9.02 -25.20 -7.56
CA ALA A 17 7.61 -24.81 -7.53
C ALA A 17 7.34 -23.64 -6.58
N VAL A 18 7.98 -23.62 -5.40
CA VAL A 18 7.89 -22.51 -4.45
C VAL A 18 8.51 -21.25 -5.04
N TYR A 19 9.68 -21.38 -5.69
CA TYR A 19 10.36 -20.28 -6.36
C TYR A 19 9.47 -19.63 -7.44
N TYR A 20 8.91 -20.41 -8.37
CA TYR A 20 8.05 -19.88 -9.42
C TYR A 20 6.72 -19.34 -8.88
N LYS A 21 6.16 -19.94 -7.83
CA LYS A 21 4.97 -19.41 -7.14
C LYS A 21 5.24 -18.04 -6.51
N TRP A 22 6.42 -17.86 -5.91
CA TRP A 22 6.85 -16.59 -5.35
C TRP A 22 7.09 -15.55 -6.46
N CYS A 23 7.76 -15.94 -7.54
CA CYS A 23 7.98 -15.09 -8.70
C CYS A 23 6.65 -14.63 -9.31
N LYS A 24 5.67 -15.52 -9.45
CA LYS A 24 4.31 -15.18 -9.90
C LYS A 24 3.60 -14.21 -8.95
N LYS A 25 3.73 -14.40 -7.63
CA LYS A 25 3.18 -13.49 -6.61
C LYS A 25 3.82 -12.10 -6.66
N ILE A 26 5.08 -11.99 -7.07
CA ILE A 26 5.77 -10.70 -7.27
C ILE A 26 5.31 -10.06 -8.59
N SER A 27 5.19 -10.85 -9.64
CA SER A 27 4.84 -10.37 -10.98
C SER A 27 3.39 -9.93 -11.12
N GLU A 28 2.46 -10.53 -10.38
CA GLU A 28 1.04 -10.15 -10.42
C GLU A 28 0.75 -9.12 -9.31
N PRO A 29 0.51 -7.84 -9.65
CA PRO A 29 -0.02 -6.91 -8.68
C PRO A 29 -1.37 -7.44 -8.24
N ASN A 30 -1.46 -7.81 -6.96
CA ASN A 30 -2.72 -8.25 -6.36
C ASN A 30 -3.76 -7.15 -6.64
N LEU A 31 -4.86 -7.47 -7.33
CA LEU A 31 -5.94 -6.52 -7.61
C LEU A 31 -6.40 -5.77 -6.35
N ARG A 32 -6.37 -6.46 -5.21
CA ARG A 32 -6.62 -5.89 -3.88
C ARG A 32 -5.64 -4.79 -3.48
N ARG A 33 -4.34 -4.97 -3.75
CA ARG A 33 -3.30 -3.95 -3.50
C ARG A 33 -3.51 -2.73 -4.39
N LEU A 34 -3.86 -2.93 -5.66
CA LEU A 34 -4.13 -1.81 -6.56
C LEU A 34 -5.34 -0.99 -6.09
N GLN A 35 -6.42 -1.67 -5.67
CA GLN A 35 -7.58 -1.01 -5.06
C GLN A 35 -7.23 -0.30 -3.76
N GLU A 36 -6.36 -0.88 -2.93
CA GLU A 36 -5.86 -0.22 -1.72
C GLU A 36 -5.06 1.04 -2.03
N GLN A 37 -4.15 0.98 -3.00
CA GLN A 37 -3.38 2.14 -3.45
C GLN A 37 -4.28 3.26 -3.95
N LEU A 38 -5.29 2.93 -4.76
CA LEU A 38 -6.26 3.91 -5.25
C LEU A 38 -7.01 4.61 -4.11
N ILE A 39 -7.43 3.86 -3.08
CA ILE A 39 -8.10 4.44 -1.91
C ILE A 39 -7.13 5.31 -1.10
N GLU A 40 -5.88 4.86 -0.91
CA GLU A 40 -4.82 5.61 -0.24
C GLU A 40 -4.57 6.96 -0.94
N GLU A 41 -4.44 6.95 -2.27
CA GLU A 41 -4.24 8.15 -3.10
C GLU A 41 -5.41 9.13 -3.00
N ARG A 42 -6.65 8.63 -3.04
CA ARG A 42 -7.86 9.47 -2.91
C ARG A 42 -7.96 10.12 -1.53
N ILE A 43 -7.67 9.36 -0.47
CA ILE A 43 -7.60 9.91 0.90
C ILE A 43 -6.56 11.03 0.98
N MET A 44 -5.37 10.83 0.39
CA MET A 44 -4.33 11.85 0.35
C MET A 44 -4.76 13.10 -0.43
N ALA A 45 -5.42 12.93 -1.58
CA ALA A 45 -5.91 14.04 -2.38
C ALA A 45 -6.90 14.91 -1.60
N ILE A 46 -7.88 14.28 -0.93
CA ILE A 46 -8.86 14.98 -0.08
C ILE A 46 -8.15 15.69 1.08
N TYR A 47 -7.18 15.04 1.72
CA TYR A 47 -6.44 15.65 2.83
C TYR A 47 -5.61 16.85 2.38
N ARG A 48 -4.96 16.79 1.22
CA ARG A 48 -4.18 17.92 0.68
C ARG A 48 -5.06 19.15 0.42
N LEU A 49 -6.30 18.94 0.00
CA LEU A 49 -7.30 20.01 -0.15
C LEU A 49 -7.82 20.51 1.19
N HIS A 50 -7.94 19.61 2.18
CA HIS A 50 -8.52 19.91 3.49
C HIS A 50 -7.72 19.29 4.63
N VAL A 51 -6.60 19.92 4.98
CA VAL A 51 -5.64 19.43 6.00
C VAL A 51 -6.29 19.23 7.38
N TYR A 52 -7.32 20.00 7.70
CA TYR A 52 -8.05 19.93 8.98
C TYR A 52 -9.08 18.79 9.04
N PHE A 53 -9.27 18.01 7.96
CA PHE A 53 -10.25 16.94 7.95
C PHE A 53 -9.74 15.71 8.70
N GLY A 54 -10.46 15.35 9.77
CA GLY A 54 -10.33 14.04 10.39
C GLY A 54 -10.92 12.92 9.52
N TYR A 55 -10.64 11.68 9.90
CA TYR A 55 -11.02 10.49 9.12
C TYR A 55 -12.53 10.36 8.83
N LEU A 56 -13.40 10.81 9.74
CA LEU A 56 -14.85 10.81 9.52
C LEU A 56 -15.26 11.74 8.38
N ARG A 57 -14.69 12.95 8.32
CA ARG A 57 -14.96 13.93 7.26
C ARG A 57 -14.44 13.44 5.91
N ILE A 58 -13.27 12.81 5.90
CA ILE A 58 -12.73 12.16 4.71
C ILE A 58 -13.62 10.99 4.25
N THR A 59 -14.14 10.19 5.19
CA THR A 59 -15.06 9.09 4.85
C THR A 59 -16.34 9.61 4.18
N VAL A 60 -16.87 10.73 4.65
CA VAL A 60 -18.03 11.39 4.02
C VAL A 60 -17.69 11.92 2.63
N ALA A 61 -16.52 12.53 2.46
CA ALA A 61 -16.06 13.01 1.15
C ALA A 61 -15.88 11.85 0.15
N LEU A 62 -15.26 10.74 0.56
CA LEU A 62 -15.16 9.53 -0.27
C LEU A 62 -16.53 8.99 -0.68
N LYS A 63 -17.50 8.98 0.25
CA LYS A 63 -18.87 8.54 -0.05
C LYS A 63 -19.55 9.45 -1.09
N ARG A 64 -19.29 10.77 -1.03
CA ARG A 64 -19.79 11.75 -2.02
C ARG A 64 -19.18 11.53 -3.40
N GLU A 65 -17.93 11.07 -3.46
CA GLU A 65 -17.26 10.66 -4.71
C GLU A 65 -17.70 9.28 -5.22
N GLY A 66 -18.65 8.61 -4.53
CA GLY A 66 -19.12 7.27 -4.90
C GLY A 66 -18.27 6.12 -4.33
N ILE A 67 -17.18 6.42 -3.63
CA ILE A 67 -16.28 5.43 -3.04
C ILE A 67 -16.82 5.01 -1.67
N HIS A 68 -17.45 3.84 -1.62
CA HIS A 68 -18.05 3.29 -0.41
C HIS A 68 -17.02 2.50 0.40
N VAL A 69 -16.32 3.18 1.31
CA VAL A 69 -15.32 2.56 2.20
C VAL A 69 -15.75 2.71 3.66
N ASN A 70 -15.61 1.64 4.44
CA ASN A 70 -15.88 1.66 5.87
C ASN A 70 -14.95 2.65 6.59
N HIS A 71 -15.49 3.49 7.49
CA HIS A 71 -14.73 4.45 8.30
C HIS A 71 -13.57 3.80 9.08
N LYS A 72 -13.72 2.55 9.53
CA LYS A 72 -12.63 1.80 10.19
C LYS A 72 -11.44 1.57 9.25
N ARG A 73 -11.71 1.33 7.96
CA ARG A 73 -10.68 1.13 6.94
C ARG A 73 -9.96 2.45 6.63
N VAL A 74 -10.72 3.54 6.48
CA VAL A 74 -10.15 4.90 6.32
C VAL A 74 -9.24 5.25 7.51
N TYR A 75 -9.69 5.00 8.74
CA TYR A 75 -8.89 5.23 9.94
C TYR A 75 -7.58 4.41 9.93
N ARG A 76 -7.62 3.12 9.58
CA ARG A 76 -6.42 2.28 9.49
C ARG A 76 -5.42 2.78 8.46
N ILE A 77 -5.91 3.15 7.28
CA ILE A 77 -5.10 3.70 6.19
C ILE A 77 -4.44 5.00 6.65
N MET A 78 -5.25 5.94 7.12
CA MET A 78 -4.77 7.20 7.66
C MET A 78 -3.73 6.97 8.75
N LYS A 79 -4.01 6.14 9.75
CA LYS A 79 -3.07 5.82 10.83
C LYS A 79 -1.72 5.34 10.27
N LYS A 80 -1.72 4.39 9.34
CA LYS A 80 -0.51 3.88 8.66
C LYS A 80 0.25 5.00 7.94
N THR A 81 -0.46 5.83 7.18
CA THR A 81 0.14 6.89 6.36
C THR A 81 0.64 8.08 7.20
N TRP A 82 -0.11 8.53 8.21
CA TRP A 82 0.24 9.68 9.06
C TRP A 82 1.41 9.41 9.99
N TYR A 83 1.54 8.18 10.52
CA TYR A 83 2.75 7.83 11.28
C TYR A 83 4.01 7.90 10.40
N SER A 84 3.92 7.46 9.14
CA SER A 84 5.02 7.62 8.18
C SER A 84 5.29 9.08 7.83
N PHE A 85 4.24 9.92 7.78
CA PHE A 85 4.36 11.33 7.44
C PHE A 85 4.95 12.17 8.59
N CYS A 86 4.59 11.87 9.84
CA CYS A 86 5.20 12.48 11.03
C CYS A 86 6.72 12.30 11.02
N HIS A 87 7.22 11.13 10.64
CA HIS A 87 8.66 10.87 10.56
C HIS A 87 9.34 11.58 9.38
N SER A 88 8.62 11.81 8.27
CA SER A 88 9.15 12.59 7.12
C SER A 88 9.12 14.11 7.34
N LYS A 89 8.27 14.63 8.23
CA LYS A 89 8.20 16.06 8.57
C LYS A 89 9.39 16.52 9.42
N GLU A 90 10.12 15.59 10.05
CA GLU A 90 11.38 15.85 10.76
C GLU A 90 12.56 16.07 9.79
N THR A 91 12.46 15.62 8.54
CA THR A 91 13.55 15.69 7.54
C THR A 91 13.35 16.79 6.48
N SER A 92 12.39 17.70 6.65
CA SER A 92 12.20 18.88 5.78
C SER A 92 12.14 20.20 6.55
N LEU A 93 12.58 20.20 7.81
CA LEU A 93 12.83 21.40 8.63
C LEU A 93 14.27 21.41 9.19
N PHE A 94 15.21 20.83 8.43
CA PHE A 94 16.66 21.05 8.57
C PHE A 94 17.27 21.22 7.18
#